data_AF-A0A2V8ZG99-F1
#
_entry.id   AF-A0A2V8ZG99-F1
#
_cell.length_a   1.000
_cell.length_b   1.000
_cell.length_c   1.000
_cell.angle_alpha   90.00
_cell.angle_beta   90.00
_cell.angle_gamma   90.00
#
_symmetry.space_group_name_H-M   'P 1'
#
loop_
_entity.id
_entity.type
_entity.pdbx_description
1 polymer ?
#
loop_
_entity_poly.entity_id
_entity_poly.type
_entity_poly.pdbx_seq_one_letter_code
_entity_poly.pdbx_strand_id
1 'polypeptide(L)'
;MTVLEEGGHIAEVLDKRAGVSPLWIPHWTSLEPSDFSPDQHSNFGTGADAKLLAGIMGHNLCLDLFGGPSPEEAVAGFTVHGEASVDRYDITESSGQLLQRLTLPMAQLKFERSVQLHGQFVRIREVVENLSAMDRPLAWTQHVTLSPPFLDPATTQFRASMTRSVVSQADPG
;
A
#
# COMPACT_ATOMS: atom_id res chain seq x y z
N MET A 1 -7.35 12.63 8.09
CA MET A 1 -6.80 11.38 7.55
C MET A 1 -7.53 11.14 6.25
N THR A 2 -6.77 10.83 5.21
CA THR A 2 -7.29 10.63 3.86
C THR A 2 -6.88 9.24 3.40
N VAL A 3 -7.84 8.49 2.89
CA VAL A 3 -7.66 7.11 2.42
C VAL A 3 -8.21 7.03 1.00
N LEU A 4 -7.47 6.39 0.10
CA LEU A 4 -7.89 6.19 -1.28
C LEU A 4 -8.78 4.96 -1.42
N GLU A 5 -9.65 4.97 -2.42
CA GLU A 5 -10.55 3.85 -2.71
C GLU A 5 -9.81 2.70 -3.41
N GLU A 6 -8.99 3.00 -4.41
CA GLU A 6 -8.12 2.03 -5.08
C GLU A 6 -6.75 1.96 -4.42
N GLY A 7 -6.25 0.73 -4.26
CA GLY A 7 -5.05 0.42 -3.46
C GLY A 7 -5.23 0.64 -1.95
N GLY A 8 -6.33 1.27 -1.53
CA GLY A 8 -6.65 1.50 -0.13
C GLY A 8 -5.60 2.34 0.61
N HIS A 9 -4.79 3.13 -0.09
CA HIS A 9 -3.64 3.78 0.52
C HIS A 9 -4.06 4.81 1.57
N ILE A 10 -3.32 4.89 2.68
CA ILE A 10 -3.45 6.07 3.57
C ILE A 10 -2.55 7.14 2.96
N ALA A 11 -3.17 8.09 2.26
CA ALA A 11 -2.45 9.17 1.59
C ALA A 11 -2.00 10.24 2.59
N GLU A 12 -2.78 10.49 3.64
CA GLU A 12 -2.51 11.59 4.55
C GLU A 12 -2.94 11.28 5.99
N VAL A 13 -2.09 11.67 6.95
CA VAL A 13 -2.44 11.79 8.38
C VAL A 13 -2.01 13.17 8.85
N LEU A 14 -2.84 14.18 8.58
CA LEU A 14 -2.52 15.58 8.84
C LEU A 14 -2.61 15.95 10.32
N ASP A 15 -1.51 16.45 10.90
CA ASP A 15 -1.55 17.26 12.11
C ASP A 15 -2.05 18.65 11.75
N LYS A 16 -3.28 18.98 12.15
CA LYS A 16 -3.91 20.27 11.85
C LYS A 16 -3.27 21.47 12.55
N ARG A 17 -2.55 21.27 13.66
CA ARG A 17 -1.87 22.34 14.38
C ARG A 17 -0.53 22.68 13.72
N ALA A 18 0.22 21.64 13.34
CA ALA A 18 1.49 21.81 12.66
C ALA A 18 1.33 22.09 11.15
N GLY A 19 0.21 21.70 10.56
CA GLY A 19 -0.01 21.78 9.11
C GLY A 19 0.83 20.79 8.32
N VAL A 20 1.20 19.65 8.93
CA VAL A 20 2.13 18.66 8.35
C VAL A 20 1.53 17.25 8.40
N SER A 21 1.65 16.52 7.29
CA SER A 21 1.45 15.07 7.23
C SER A 21 2.81 14.39 7.12
N PRO A 22 3.03 13.24 7.79
CA PRO A 22 4.26 12.48 7.65
C PRO A 22 4.35 11.73 6.32
N LEU A 23 3.20 11.43 5.71
CA LEU A 23 3.09 10.54 4.56
C LEU A 23 3.40 11.28 3.25
N TRP A 24 4.18 10.62 2.41
CA TRP A 24 4.57 11.13 1.10
C TRP A 24 3.41 11.07 0.10
N ILE A 25 3.23 12.15 -0.65
CA ILE A 25 2.36 12.18 -1.82
C ILE A 25 3.27 12.37 -3.05
N PRO A 26 3.09 11.59 -4.13
CA PRO A 26 3.88 11.77 -5.33
C PRO A 26 3.77 13.16 -5.92
N HIS A 27 4.84 13.61 -6.57
CA HIS A 27 4.89 14.91 -7.26
C HIS A 27 4.24 14.87 -8.64
N TRP A 28 3.90 13.68 -9.14
CA TRP A 28 3.20 13.48 -10.40
C TRP A 28 1.69 13.40 -10.20
N THR A 29 0.94 13.66 -11.27
CA THR A 29 -0.51 13.46 -11.28
C THR A 29 -0.80 11.96 -11.24
N SER A 30 -1.47 11.51 -10.18
CA SER A 30 -1.92 10.12 -10.04
C SER A 30 -3.12 9.81 -10.94
N LEU A 31 -3.38 8.53 -11.11
CA LEU A 31 -4.51 7.94 -11.82
C LEU A 31 -5.07 6.82 -10.95
N GLU A 32 -6.38 6.57 -11.02
CA GLU A 32 -6.94 5.36 -10.43
C GLU A 32 -6.31 4.13 -11.12
N PRO A 33 -5.73 3.17 -10.38
CA PRO A 33 -5.12 1.97 -10.96
C PRO A 33 -6.02 1.21 -11.95
N SER A 34 -7.35 1.27 -11.81
CA SER A 34 -8.30 0.66 -12.74
C SER A 34 -8.36 1.34 -14.11
N ASP A 35 -8.02 2.64 -14.19
CA ASP A 35 -7.93 3.40 -15.44
C ASP A 35 -6.56 3.28 -16.12
N PHE A 36 -5.57 2.69 -15.43
CA PHE A 36 -4.22 2.54 -15.97
C PHE A 36 -4.18 1.62 -17.20
N SER A 37 -3.42 2.04 -18.19
CA SER A 37 -3.10 1.27 -19.40
C SER A 37 -1.70 1.62 -19.85
N PRO A 38 -0.81 0.63 -20.09
CA PRO A 38 0.58 0.89 -20.45
C PRO A 38 0.73 1.62 -21.79
N ASP A 39 -0.21 1.42 -22.73
CA ASP A 39 -0.18 2.08 -24.05
C ASP A 39 -0.53 3.57 -23.97
N GLN A 40 -1.35 3.96 -22.98
CA GLN A 40 -1.85 5.33 -22.83
C GLN A 40 -1.07 6.12 -21.76
N HIS A 41 -0.46 5.44 -20.80
CA HIS A 41 0.13 6.03 -19.60
C HIS A 41 1.60 5.63 -19.42
N SER A 42 2.37 5.71 -20.49
CA SER A 42 3.79 5.32 -20.52
C SER A 42 4.68 6.12 -19.55
N ASN A 43 4.20 7.25 -19.02
CA ASN A 43 4.87 8.04 -17.99
C ASN A 43 5.02 7.31 -16.65
N PHE A 44 4.22 6.28 -16.37
CA PHE A 44 4.37 5.41 -15.19
C PHE A 44 5.27 4.20 -15.46
N GLY A 45 5.72 4.02 -16.72
CA GLY A 45 6.49 2.86 -17.16
C GLY A 45 5.62 1.77 -17.80
N THR A 46 6.27 0.69 -18.21
CA THR A 46 5.65 -0.48 -18.85
C THR A 46 5.90 -1.78 -18.08
N GLY A 47 6.51 -1.70 -16.89
CA GLY A 47 6.78 -2.82 -16.01
C GLY A 47 5.60 -3.18 -15.12
N ALA A 48 5.77 -4.24 -14.31
CA ALA A 48 4.76 -4.70 -13.35
C ALA A 48 4.49 -3.69 -12.20
N ASP A 49 5.36 -2.70 -12.03
CA ASP A 49 5.25 -1.59 -11.09
C ASP A 49 4.38 -0.44 -11.59
N ALA A 50 4.21 -0.30 -12.91
CA ALA A 50 3.58 0.89 -13.50
C ALA A 50 2.15 1.14 -13.00
N LYS A 51 1.36 0.07 -12.83
CA LYS A 51 0.00 0.17 -12.29
C LYS A 51 -0.02 0.63 -10.84
N LEU A 52 0.93 0.17 -10.02
CA LEU A 52 1.11 0.66 -8.65
C LEU A 52 1.51 2.14 -8.67
N LEU A 53 2.52 2.51 -9.47
CA LEU A 53 3.02 3.89 -9.54
C LEU A 53 1.97 4.91 -10.00
N ALA A 54 0.98 4.47 -10.79
CA ALA A 54 -0.15 5.29 -11.19
C ALA A 54 -0.97 5.79 -9.98
N GLY A 55 -1.19 4.95 -8.97
CA GLY A 55 -2.02 5.25 -7.80
C GLY A 55 -1.29 5.37 -6.45
N ILE A 56 0.02 5.08 -6.40
CA ILE A 56 0.76 4.94 -5.14
C ILE A 56 0.73 6.20 -4.28
N MET A 57 0.44 6.04 -2.98
CA MET A 57 0.50 7.14 -2.01
C MET A 57 0.94 6.65 -0.64
N GLY A 58 1.63 7.54 0.08
CA GLY A 58 1.86 7.50 1.52
C GLY A 58 2.16 6.12 2.07
N HIS A 59 1.14 5.52 2.67
CA HIS A 59 1.20 4.18 3.22
C HIS A 59 0.38 3.21 2.35
N ASN A 60 1.07 2.33 1.64
CA ASN A 60 0.46 1.26 0.85
C ASN A 60 0.60 -0.11 1.53
N LEU A 61 -0.41 -0.95 1.36
CA LEU A 61 -0.41 -2.34 1.83
C LEU A 61 0.14 -3.23 0.73
N CYS A 62 1.21 -3.98 1.03
CA CYS A 62 1.66 -5.09 0.21
C CYS A 62 1.15 -6.38 0.82
N LEU A 63 0.28 -7.08 0.12
CA LEU A 63 -0.34 -8.31 0.61
C LEU A 63 -0.27 -9.37 -0.46
N ASP A 64 0.00 -10.61 -0.05
CA ASP A 64 0.38 -11.74 -0.88
C ASP A 64 1.82 -11.69 -1.40
N LEU A 65 2.27 -10.51 -1.85
CA LEU A 65 3.59 -10.29 -2.40
C LEU A 65 4.23 -9.02 -1.83
N PHE A 66 5.53 -9.07 -1.54
CA PHE A 66 6.36 -7.89 -1.31
C PHE A 66 7.54 -7.90 -2.28
N GLY A 67 7.73 -6.80 -3.01
CA GLY A 67 8.60 -6.74 -4.18
C GLY A 67 7.86 -7.02 -5.50
N GLY A 68 8.63 -7.40 -6.52
CA GLY A 68 8.16 -7.71 -7.86
C GLY A 68 7.66 -9.15 -8.01
N PRO A 69 6.69 -9.38 -8.90
CA PRO A 69 6.30 -10.72 -9.32
C PRO A 69 7.36 -11.30 -10.27
N SER A 70 7.43 -12.62 -10.37
CA SER A 70 8.18 -13.27 -11.45
C SER A 70 7.65 -12.85 -12.83
N PRO A 71 8.43 -13.02 -13.92
CA PRO A 71 7.96 -12.72 -15.28
C PRO A 71 6.66 -13.46 -15.64
N GLU A 72 6.51 -14.72 -15.23
CA GLU A 72 5.32 -15.53 -15.48
C GLU A 72 4.11 -15.00 -14.70
N GLU A 73 4.29 -14.60 -13.45
CA GLU A 73 3.24 -13.98 -12.63
C GLU A 73 2.84 -12.60 -13.18
N ALA A 74 3.81 -11.80 -13.64
CA ALA A 74 3.56 -10.51 -14.28
C ALA A 74 2.72 -10.68 -15.56
N VAL A 75 3.03 -11.69 -16.39
CA VAL A 75 2.22 -12.05 -17.57
C VAL A 75 0.82 -12.52 -17.18
N ALA A 76 0.68 -13.20 -16.04
CA ALA A 76 -0.61 -13.57 -15.48
C ALA A 76 -1.41 -12.39 -14.89
N GLY A 77 -0.79 -11.21 -14.78
CA GLY A 77 -1.43 -9.97 -14.32
C GLY A 77 -1.09 -9.56 -12.88
N PHE A 78 -0.20 -10.27 -12.19
CA PHE A 78 0.29 -9.81 -10.89
C PHE A 78 1.07 -8.51 -11.04
N THR A 79 0.87 -7.60 -10.11
CA THR A 79 1.62 -6.35 -10.01
C THR A 79 2.65 -6.44 -8.89
N VAL A 80 3.57 -5.49 -8.87
CA VAL A 80 4.39 -5.22 -7.68
C VAL A 80 3.48 -5.07 -6.47
N HIS A 81 3.85 -5.72 -5.36
CA HIS A 81 3.14 -5.69 -4.07
C HIS A 81 1.75 -6.36 -4.05
N GLY A 82 1.38 -7.06 -5.12
CA GLY A 82 0.13 -7.82 -5.20
C GLY A 82 -1.14 -6.96 -5.36
N GLU A 83 -2.27 -7.65 -5.49
CA GLU A 83 -3.59 -7.09 -5.82
C GLU A 83 -4.04 -5.99 -4.83
N ALA A 84 -3.78 -6.16 -3.53
CA ALA A 84 -4.27 -5.24 -2.50
C ALA A 84 -3.73 -3.81 -2.64
N SER A 85 -2.61 -3.63 -3.34
CA SER A 85 -1.96 -2.34 -3.55
C SER A 85 -2.56 -1.55 -4.72
N VAL A 86 -3.40 -2.17 -5.55
CA VAL A 86 -3.97 -1.55 -6.77
C VAL A 86 -5.48 -1.73 -6.89
N ASP A 87 -6.05 -2.74 -6.24
CA ASP A 87 -7.47 -3.06 -6.39
C ASP A 87 -8.37 -2.10 -5.59
N ARG A 88 -9.62 -1.99 -6.03
CA ARG A 88 -10.66 -1.17 -5.42
C ARG A 88 -11.18 -1.80 -4.14
N TYR A 89 -11.30 -1.00 -3.09
CA TYR A 89 -11.89 -1.39 -1.81
C TYR A 89 -13.34 -0.95 -1.73
N ASP A 90 -14.20 -1.80 -1.16
CA ASP A 90 -15.47 -1.37 -0.60
C ASP A 90 -15.21 -0.65 0.73
N ILE A 91 -15.48 0.65 0.79
CA ILE A 91 -15.20 1.50 1.95
C ILE A 91 -16.51 1.99 2.57
N THR A 92 -16.66 1.69 3.86
CA THR A 92 -17.75 2.22 4.69
C THR A 92 -17.19 3.01 5.86
N GLU A 93 -17.89 4.07 6.27
CA GLU A 93 -17.54 4.86 7.44
C GLU A 93 -18.61 4.67 8.53
N SER A 94 -18.17 4.39 9.75
CA SER A 94 -19.05 4.40 10.92
C SER A 94 -18.29 4.78 12.18
N SER A 95 -18.87 5.66 12.99
CA SER A 95 -18.35 6.02 14.33
C SER A 95 -16.87 6.46 14.33
N GLY A 96 -16.45 7.20 13.30
CA GLY A 96 -15.07 7.67 13.15
C GLY A 96 -14.05 6.60 12.76
N GLN A 97 -14.53 5.44 12.29
CA GLN A 97 -13.73 4.35 11.74
C GLN A 97 -14.08 4.15 10.27
N LEU A 98 -13.05 4.01 9.44
CA LEU A 98 -13.16 3.52 8.07
C LEU A 98 -12.98 2.01 8.06
N LEU A 99 -13.84 1.32 7.31
CA LEU A 99 -13.81 -0.11 7.13
C LEU A 99 -13.71 -0.41 5.65
N GLN A 100 -12.60 -1.03 5.26
CA GLN A 100 -12.21 -1.28 3.88
C GLN A 100 -12.17 -2.78 3.65
N ARG A 101 -12.78 -3.25 2.56
CA ARG A 101 -12.88 -4.67 2.23
C ARG A 101 -12.63 -4.92 0.75
N LEU A 102 -12.03 -6.06 0.45
CA LEU A 102 -11.99 -6.59 -0.90
C LEU A 102 -11.73 -8.10 -0.89
N THR A 103 -11.95 -8.71 -2.04
CA THR A 103 -11.51 -10.07 -2.34
C THR A 103 -10.40 -9.96 -3.38
N LEU A 104 -9.30 -10.66 -3.14
CA LEU A 104 -8.12 -10.74 -3.99
C LEU A 104 -8.21 -12.08 -4.74
N PRO A 105 -8.78 -12.11 -5.96
CA PRO A 105 -9.08 -13.37 -6.64
C PRO A 105 -7.84 -14.16 -7.04
N MET A 106 -6.76 -13.52 -7.47
CA MET A 106 -5.53 -14.23 -7.87
C MET A 106 -4.83 -14.81 -6.64
N ALA A 107 -4.75 -14.04 -5.56
CA ALA A 107 -4.24 -14.49 -4.27
C ALA A 107 -5.19 -15.46 -3.56
N GLN A 108 -6.46 -15.57 -3.95
CA GLN A 108 -7.49 -16.30 -3.20
C GLN A 108 -7.57 -15.85 -1.72
N LEU A 109 -7.57 -14.55 -1.48
CA LEU A 109 -7.67 -13.97 -0.13
C LEU A 109 -8.92 -13.08 -0.02
N LYS A 110 -9.49 -13.03 1.17
CA LYS A 110 -10.40 -11.95 1.56
C LYS A 110 -9.72 -11.08 2.59
N PHE A 111 -9.79 -9.77 2.40
CA PHE A 111 -9.15 -8.80 3.26
C PHE A 111 -10.17 -7.84 3.86
N GLU A 112 -9.99 -7.54 5.14
CA GLU A 112 -10.71 -6.49 5.85
C GLU A 112 -9.72 -5.64 6.63
N ARG A 113 -9.82 -4.32 6.51
CA ARG A 113 -9.05 -3.35 7.30
C ARG A 113 -9.98 -2.34 7.94
N SER A 114 -9.80 -2.15 9.24
CA SER A 114 -10.38 -1.03 9.97
C SER A 114 -9.30 -0.01 10.30
N VAL A 115 -9.56 1.26 9.99
CA VAL A 115 -8.67 2.39 10.24
C VAL A 115 -9.41 3.43 11.05
N GLN A 116 -8.86 3.79 12.21
CA GLN A 116 -9.48 4.76 13.11
C GLN A 116 -8.45 5.76 13.60
N LEU A 117 -8.79 7.05 13.53
CA LEU A 117 -8.01 8.08 14.20
C LEU A 117 -8.37 8.11 15.69
N HIS A 118 -7.37 7.92 16.54
CA HIS A 118 -7.51 7.90 17.99
C HIS A 118 -6.52 8.89 18.62
N GLY A 119 -6.95 10.15 18.76
CA GLY A 119 -6.09 11.25 19.21
C GLY A 119 -4.96 11.48 18.22
N GLN A 120 -3.72 11.23 18.65
CA GLN A 120 -2.50 11.38 17.83
C GLN A 120 -2.05 10.06 17.15
N PHE A 121 -2.87 9.00 17.23
CA PHE A 121 -2.55 7.69 16.69
C PHE A 121 -3.55 7.30 15.61
N VAL A 122 -3.10 6.60 14.59
CA VAL A 122 -3.97 5.84 13.69
C VAL A 122 -3.93 4.39 14.15
N ARG A 123 -5.08 3.86 14.57
CA ARG A 123 -5.23 2.44 14.89
C ARG A 123 -5.68 1.71 13.62
N ILE A 124 -4.88 0.72 13.23
CA ILE A 124 -5.16 -0.16 12.11
C ILE A 124 -5.37 -1.56 12.69
N ARG A 125 -6.47 -2.21 12.32
CA ARG A 125 -6.68 -3.65 12.54
C ARG A 125 -7.07 -4.27 11.22
N GLU A 126 -6.38 -5.32 10.86
CA GLU A 126 -6.56 -6.02 9.61
C GLU A 126 -6.81 -7.51 9.84
N VAL A 127 -7.57 -8.12 8.94
CA VAL A 127 -7.89 -9.55 8.92
C VAL A 127 -7.73 -10.04 7.49
N VAL A 128 -7.00 -11.13 7.34
CA VAL A 128 -6.83 -11.86 6.08
C VAL A 128 -7.43 -13.24 6.27
N GLU A 129 -8.29 -13.65 5.35
CA GLU A 129 -8.87 -14.98 5.27
C GLU A 129 -8.35 -15.67 4.00
N ASN A 130 -7.76 -16.86 4.15
CA ASN A 130 -7.37 -17.71 3.03
C ASN A 130 -8.61 -18.42 2.49
N LEU A 131 -8.97 -18.15 1.24
CA LEU A 131 -10.13 -18.74 0.56
C LEU A 131 -9.79 -20.04 -0.17
N SER A 132 -8.50 -20.39 -0.27
CA SER A 132 -8.07 -21.64 -0.87
C SER A 132 -8.23 -22.82 0.09
N ALA A 133 -8.21 -24.05 -0.45
CA ALA A 133 -8.30 -25.27 0.33
C ALA A 133 -6.97 -25.71 0.96
N MET A 134 -5.88 -24.95 0.75
CA MET A 134 -4.53 -25.32 1.18
C MET A 134 -3.86 -24.18 1.92
N ASP A 135 -3.00 -24.51 2.88
CA ASP A 135 -2.13 -23.52 3.51
C ASP A 135 -1.09 -23.02 2.50
N ARG A 136 -0.80 -21.73 2.55
CA ARG A 136 0.25 -21.10 1.74
C ARG A 136 0.96 -19.98 2.50
N PRO A 137 2.23 -19.70 2.19
CA PRO A 137 2.93 -18.53 2.71
C PRO A 137 2.19 -17.24 2.33
N LEU A 138 2.27 -16.24 3.20
CA LEU A 138 1.68 -14.92 2.96
C LEU A 138 2.73 -13.86 3.24
N ALA A 139 3.04 -13.02 2.25
CA ALA A 139 3.72 -11.76 2.50
C ALA A 139 2.70 -10.71 2.94
N TRP A 140 3.05 -9.95 3.97
CA TRP A 140 2.19 -8.90 4.52
C TRP A 140 3.06 -7.76 5.06
N THR A 141 3.15 -6.68 4.28
CA THR A 141 4.01 -5.54 4.57
C THR A 141 3.20 -4.25 4.57
N GLN A 142 3.40 -3.45 5.62
CA GLN A 142 2.92 -2.07 5.72
C GLN A 142 4.02 -1.17 5.15
N HIS A 143 3.89 -0.75 3.89
CA HIS A 143 4.93 0.00 3.18
C HIS A 143 4.69 1.50 3.30
N VAL A 144 5.30 2.09 4.34
CA VAL A 144 5.16 3.51 4.67
C VAL A 144 6.25 4.32 3.99
N THR A 145 5.86 5.28 3.16
CA THR A 145 6.75 6.28 2.59
C THR A 145 6.55 7.62 3.30
N LEU A 146 7.64 8.16 3.82
CA LEU A 146 7.68 9.42 4.56
C LEU A 146 8.41 10.49 3.74
N SER A 147 8.01 11.76 3.87
CA SER A 147 8.64 12.85 3.12
C SER A 147 8.77 14.16 3.92
N PRO A 148 9.54 15.14 3.41
CA PRO A 148 9.43 16.51 3.88
C PRO A 148 7.99 17.04 3.77
N PRO A 149 7.61 18.03 4.60
CA PRO A 149 8.42 18.69 5.62
C PRO A 149 8.51 17.92 6.95
N PHE A 150 7.88 16.74 7.06
CA PHE A 150 7.97 15.91 8.27
C PHE A 150 9.38 15.36 8.47
N LEU A 151 10.03 14.92 7.39
CA LEU A 151 11.44 14.56 7.39
C LEU A 151 12.32 15.76 7.04
N ASP A 152 13.26 16.06 7.92
CA ASP A 152 14.41 16.94 7.67
C ASP A 152 15.70 16.09 7.63
N PRO A 153 16.41 16.02 6.49
CA PRO A 153 17.66 15.27 6.38
C PRO A 153 18.74 15.66 7.40
N ALA A 154 18.72 16.90 7.91
CA ALA A 154 19.73 17.38 8.85
C ALA A 154 19.45 17.00 10.31
N THR A 155 18.17 16.83 10.69
CA THR A 155 17.77 16.69 12.10
C THR A 155 16.98 15.42 12.41
N THR A 156 16.42 14.75 11.40
CA THR A 156 15.63 13.53 11.60
C THR A 156 16.51 12.39 12.11
N GLN A 157 16.05 11.70 13.15
CA GLN A 157 16.65 10.47 13.63
C GLN A 157 15.67 9.31 13.45
N PHE A 158 16.10 8.26 12.75
CA PHE A 158 15.38 7.00 12.72
C PHE A 158 15.80 6.14 13.92
N ARG A 159 14.82 5.69 14.72
CA ARG A 159 15.06 4.81 15.87
C ARG A 159 14.13 3.62 15.77
N ALA A 160 14.69 2.42 15.92
CA ALA A 160 13.92 1.19 15.97
C ALA A 160 14.52 0.23 17.00
N SER A 161 13.67 -0.52 17.68
CA SER A 161 14.09 -1.60 18.57
C SER A 161 14.37 -2.86 17.76
N MET A 162 15.45 -2.85 16.98
CA MET A 162 15.88 -3.96 16.13
C MET A 162 17.19 -4.55 16.64
N THR A 163 17.30 -5.89 16.64
CA THR A 163 18.54 -6.60 17.01
C THR A 163 19.33 -7.08 15.80
N ARG A 164 18.66 -7.30 14.66
CA ARG A 164 19.24 -7.68 13.37
C ARG A 164 18.34 -7.16 12.24
N SER A 165 18.93 -6.89 11.08
CA SER A 165 18.23 -6.72 9.81
C SER A 165 18.91 -7.57 8.76
N VAL A 166 18.13 -8.05 7.80
CA VAL A 166 18.64 -8.71 6.60
C VAL A 166 17.99 -7.99 5.43
N VAL A 167 18.82 -7.45 4.55
CA VAL A 167 18.36 -7.06 3.21
C VAL A 167 18.49 -8.31 2.38
N SER A 168 17.39 -8.80 1.80
CA SER A 168 17.49 -9.90 0.83
C SER A 168 18.47 -9.48 -0.26
N GLN A 169 19.54 -10.25 -0.47
CA GLN A 169 20.48 -9.99 -1.57
C GLN A 169 19.92 -10.45 -2.92
N ALA A 170 18.83 -11.21 -2.91
CA ALA A 170 18.08 -11.60 -4.09
C ALA A 170 16.81 -10.74 -4.16
N ASP A 171 16.60 -10.12 -5.32
CA ASP A 171 15.28 -9.65 -5.73
C ASP A 171 14.36 -10.87 -5.78
N PRO A 172 13.24 -10.92 -5.01
CA PRO A 172 12.35 -12.08 -5.04
C PRO A 172 11.57 -12.26 -6.35
N GLY A 173 11.82 -11.43 -7.37
CA GLY A 173 11.25 -11.55 -8.72
C GLY A 173 11.74 -10.43 -9.62
#